data_AF-A0A533WVY0-F1
#
_entry.id   AF-A0A533WVY0-F1
#
_cell.length_a   1.000
_cell.length_b   1.000
_cell.length_c   1.000
_cell.angle_alpha   90.00
_cell.angle_beta   90.00
_cell.angle_gamma   90.00
#
_symmetry.space_group_name_H-M   'P 1'
#
loop_
_entity.id
_entity.type
_entity.pdbx_description
1 polymer ?
#
loop_
_entity_poly.entity_id
_entity_poly.type
_entity_poly.pdbx_seq_one_letter_code
_entity_poly.pdbx_strand_id
1 'polypeptide(L)'
;SETITEKSAMDSTLLIASSDFTHYEPNSEAHRKDGELIKAILALDVNKFYAILERLGVSACGYGAIATMMVAAKNLGATRGELLKYATSGDVTGDTSAVVGYSSIVFV
;
A
#
# COMPACT_ATOMS: atom_id res chain seq x y z
N SER A 1 3.74 -26.58 4.00
CA SER A 1 4.30 -25.43 3.28
C SER A 1 4.27 -24.29 4.25
N GLU A 2 5.43 -23.84 4.72
CA GLU A 2 5.51 -22.74 5.69
C GLU A 2 4.87 -21.49 5.08
N THR A 3 3.73 -21.07 5.62
CA THR A 3 3.07 -19.82 5.19
C THR A 3 3.55 -18.68 6.10
N ILE A 4 3.51 -17.42 5.63
CA ILE A 4 3.98 -16.22 6.36
C ILE A 4 3.52 -16.17 7.84
N THR A 5 2.37 -16.76 8.15
CA THR A 5 1.76 -16.82 9.49
C THR A 5 2.38 -17.83 10.47
N GLU A 6 3.20 -18.79 10.01
CA GLU A 6 3.69 -19.91 10.83
C GLU A 6 5.02 -19.61 11.57
N LYS A 7 5.54 -18.37 11.46
CA LYS A 7 6.78 -17.99 12.14
C LYS A 7 6.52 -17.62 13.61
N SER A 8 7.24 -18.28 14.52
CA SER A 8 7.13 -18.13 15.97
C SER A 8 7.28 -16.67 16.42
N ALA A 9 6.45 -16.21 17.36
CA ALA A 9 6.50 -14.89 17.99
C ALA A 9 7.84 -14.59 18.71
N MET A 10 8.74 -15.59 18.81
CA MET A 10 10.06 -15.48 19.43
C MET A 10 11.15 -14.94 18.49
N ASP A 11 10.92 -14.93 17.17
CA ASP A 11 11.87 -14.40 16.19
C ASP A 11 11.50 -12.96 15.81
N SER A 12 12.39 -12.01 16.12
CA SER A 12 12.27 -10.62 15.65
C SER A 12 12.32 -10.56 14.12
N THR A 13 11.16 -10.67 13.48
CA THR A 13 11.01 -10.72 12.02
C THR A 13 10.35 -9.45 11.53
N LEU A 14 10.97 -8.80 10.54
CA LEU A 14 10.38 -7.69 9.81
C LEU A 14 9.81 -8.19 8.48
N LEU A 15 8.53 -7.92 8.26
CA LEU A 15 7.88 -8.15 6.97
C LEU A 15 7.90 -6.82 6.17
N ILE A 16 8.29 -6.87 4.90
CA ILE A 16 8.30 -5.72 4.00
C ILE A 16 7.56 -6.06 2.71
N ALA A 17 6.57 -5.25 2.34
CA ALA A 17 5.96 -5.26 1.02
C ALA A 17 6.54 -4.08 0.22
N SER A 18 7.12 -4.37 -0.95
CA SER A 18 7.68 -3.35 -1.84
C SER A 18 6.71 -3.10 -2.99
N SER A 19 6.29 -1.85 -3.17
CA SER A 19 5.40 -1.44 -4.25
C SER A 19 5.44 0.07 -4.44
N ASP A 20 5.42 0.50 -5.70
CA ASP A 20 4.96 1.84 -6.08
C ASP A 20 3.43 1.82 -6.25
N PHE A 21 2.83 2.99 -6.44
CA PHE A 21 1.40 3.19 -6.60
C PHE A 21 1.02 3.56 -8.05
N THR A 22 0.18 4.57 -8.30
CA THR A 22 -0.20 4.99 -9.65
C THR A 22 1.05 5.36 -10.48
N HIS A 23 1.08 4.94 -11.75
CA HIS A 23 2.15 5.18 -12.71
C HIS A 23 1.65 6.02 -13.88
N TYR A 24 2.39 7.09 -14.17
CA TYR A 24 2.26 7.91 -15.37
C TYR A 24 0.88 8.56 -15.58
N GLU A 25 0.24 8.95 -14.49
CA GLU A 25 -0.96 9.79 -14.51
C GLU A 25 -0.66 11.19 -13.97
N PRO A 26 -1.50 12.20 -14.26
CA PRO A 26 -1.35 13.53 -13.67
C PRO A 26 -1.32 13.45 -12.13
N ASN A 27 -0.49 14.30 -11.52
CA ASN A 27 -0.24 14.26 -10.07
C ASN A 27 -1.54 14.33 -9.24
N SER A 28 -2.52 15.14 -9.66
CA SER A 28 -3.82 15.22 -9.01
C SER A 28 -4.61 13.91 -9.05
N GLU A 29 -4.54 13.16 -10.15
CA GLU A 29 -5.19 11.85 -10.27
C GLU A 29 -4.46 10.79 -9.44
N ALA A 30 -3.12 10.80 -9.43
CA ALA A 30 -2.33 9.93 -8.56
C ALA A 30 -2.71 10.13 -7.08
N HIS A 31 -2.70 11.38 -6.59
CA HIS A 31 -3.14 11.69 -5.21
C HIS A 31 -4.55 11.21 -4.90
N ARG A 32 -5.49 11.40 -5.83
CA ARG A 32 -6.89 10.99 -5.63
C ARG A 32 -7.02 9.47 -5.55
N LYS A 33 -6.44 8.75 -6.51
CA LYS A 33 -6.53 7.29 -6.61
C LYS A 33 -5.78 6.61 -5.48
N ASP A 34 -4.52 7.01 -5.28
CA ASP A 34 -3.67 6.43 -4.25
C ASP A 34 -4.20 6.75 -2.86
N GLY A 35 -4.72 7.96 -2.63
CA GLY A 35 -5.34 8.33 -1.37
C GLY A 35 -6.52 7.43 -0.99
N GLU A 36 -7.39 7.07 -1.95
CA GLU A 36 -8.48 6.13 -1.71
C GLU A 36 -7.96 4.72 -1.42
N LEU A 37 -6.95 4.26 -2.17
CA LEU A 37 -6.35 2.95 -1.96
C LEU A 37 -5.67 2.86 -0.59
N ILE A 38 -4.89 3.89 -0.22
CA ILE A 38 -4.22 4.02 1.08
C ILE A 38 -5.25 3.96 2.21
N LYS A 39 -6.39 4.66 2.13
CA LYS A 39 -7.44 4.56 3.17
C LYS A 39 -7.91 3.13 3.42
N ALA A 40 -8.01 2.30 2.38
CA ALA A 40 -8.35 0.88 2.54
C ALA A 40 -7.20 0.08 3.18
N ILE A 41 -5.94 0.39 2.83
CA ILE A 41 -4.75 -0.21 3.45
C ILE A 41 -4.72 0.11 4.96
N LEU A 42 -4.89 1.38 5.34
CA LEU A 42 -4.87 1.82 6.74
C LEU A 42 -5.99 1.19 7.57
N ALA A 43 -7.12 0.86 6.95
CA ALA A 43 -8.24 0.18 7.60
C ALA A 43 -8.10 -1.35 7.63
N LEU A 44 -7.01 -1.92 7.07
CA LEU A 44 -6.83 -3.37 6.88
C LEU A 44 -8.02 -4.04 6.17
N ASP A 45 -8.67 -3.30 5.26
CA ASP A 45 -9.84 -3.76 4.51
C ASP A 45 -9.41 -4.21 3.11
N VAL A 46 -9.00 -5.48 3.01
CA VAL A 46 -8.50 -6.09 1.77
C VAL A 46 -9.58 -6.14 0.68
N ASN A 47 -10.84 -6.33 1.05
CA ASN A 47 -11.95 -6.35 0.09
C ASN A 47 -12.15 -4.98 -0.54
N LYS A 48 -12.17 -3.93 0.30
CA LYS A 48 -12.24 -2.54 -0.18
C LYS A 48 -11.01 -2.15 -0.98
N PHE A 49 -9.82 -2.61 -0.58
CA PHE A 49 -8.58 -2.40 -1.33
C PHE A 49 -8.70 -2.90 -2.77
N TYR A 50 -9.11 -4.17 -2.97
CA TYR A 50 -9.31 -4.71 -4.33
C TYR A 50 -10.44 -4.01 -5.10
N ALA A 51 -11.56 -3.70 -4.43
CA ALA A 51 -12.65 -2.98 -5.07
C ALA A 51 -12.24 -1.58 -5.56
N ILE A 52 -11.41 -0.86 -4.80
CA ILE A 52 -10.86 0.45 -5.21
C ILE A 52 -9.85 0.28 -6.33
N LEU A 53 -8.95 -0.71 -6.22
CA LEU A 53 -7.92 -0.99 -7.22
C LEU A 53 -8.55 -1.22 -8.60
N GLU A 54 -9.59 -2.07 -8.67
CA GLU A 54 -10.33 -2.34 -9.90
C GLU A 54 -11.12 -1.12 -10.37
N ARG A 55 -11.93 -0.51 -9.49
CA ARG A 55 -12.80 0.61 -9.84
C ARG A 55 -12.05 1.84 -10.35
N LEU A 56 -10.89 2.14 -9.76
CA LEU A 56 -10.10 3.34 -10.09
C LEU A 56 -8.95 3.03 -11.05
N GLY A 57 -8.70 1.76 -11.38
CA GLY A 57 -7.58 1.34 -12.21
C GLY A 57 -6.24 1.76 -11.61
N VAL A 58 -6.04 1.52 -10.30
CA VAL A 58 -4.77 1.89 -9.65
C VAL A 58 -3.68 0.91 -10.09
N SER A 59 -2.61 1.43 -10.69
CA SER A 59 -1.54 0.62 -11.29
C SER A 59 -0.44 0.20 -10.31
N ALA A 60 -0.74 0.05 -9.03
CA ALA A 60 0.26 -0.28 -8.00
C ALA A 60 0.97 -1.61 -8.34
N CYS A 61 2.28 -1.62 -8.57
CA CYS A 61 2.97 -2.77 -9.14
C CYS A 61 3.05 -3.99 -8.20
N GLY A 62 2.95 -3.76 -6.90
CA GLY A 62 3.01 -4.77 -5.84
C GLY A 62 1.69 -4.94 -5.08
N TYR A 63 0.54 -4.73 -5.73
CA TYR A 63 -0.78 -4.83 -5.06
C TYR A 63 -1.00 -6.17 -4.35
N GLY A 64 -0.46 -7.28 -4.89
CA GLY A 64 -0.51 -8.59 -4.25
C GLY A 64 0.31 -8.62 -2.95
N ALA A 65 1.52 -8.08 -2.96
CA ALA A 65 2.37 -7.99 -1.78
C ALA A 65 1.74 -7.09 -0.69
N ILE A 66 1.12 -5.98 -1.09
CA ILE A 66 0.37 -5.10 -0.18
C ILE A 66 -0.78 -5.88 0.47
N ALA A 67 -1.62 -6.56 -0.32
CA ALA A 67 -2.75 -7.33 0.21
C ALA A 67 -2.29 -8.46 1.14
N THR A 68 -1.22 -9.18 0.77
CA THR A 68 -0.60 -10.21 1.63
C THR A 68 -0.13 -9.62 2.96
N MET A 69 0.51 -8.45 2.94
CA MET A 69 0.94 -7.77 4.16
C MET A 69 -0.24 -7.37 5.04
N MET A 70 -1.31 -6.83 4.46
CA MET A 70 -2.53 -6.47 5.21
C MET A 70 -3.13 -7.69 5.93
N VAL A 71 -3.22 -8.84 5.23
CA VAL A 71 -3.72 -10.09 5.83
C VAL A 71 -2.77 -10.60 6.92
N ALA A 72 -1.47 -10.63 6.65
CA ALA A 72 -0.46 -11.10 7.60
C ALA A 72 -0.45 -10.22 8.86
N ALA A 73 -0.41 -8.90 8.71
CA ALA A 73 -0.43 -7.94 9.81
C ALA A 73 -1.69 -8.11 10.66
N LYS A 74 -2.87 -8.23 10.03
CA LYS A 74 -4.13 -8.47 10.74
C LYS A 74 -4.11 -9.78 11.54
N ASN A 75 -3.58 -10.85 10.97
CA ASN A 75 -3.45 -12.14 11.66
C ASN A 75 -2.44 -12.11 12.81
N LEU A 76 -1.42 -11.24 12.73
CA LEU A 76 -0.43 -10.99 13.79
C LEU A 76 -0.93 -9.99 14.85
N GLY A 77 -2.18 -9.52 14.75
CA GLY A 77 -2.82 -8.68 15.76
C GLY A 77 -2.84 -7.18 15.45
N ALA A 78 -2.35 -6.75 14.29
CA ALA A 78 -2.47 -5.34 13.89
C ALA A 78 -3.95 -4.97 13.72
N THR A 79 -4.28 -3.76 14.16
CA THR A 79 -5.64 -3.20 14.15
C THR A 79 -5.80 -2.11 13.10
N ARG A 80 -4.69 -1.46 12.71
CA ARG A 80 -4.68 -0.40 11.70
C ARG A 80 -3.32 -0.30 11.01
N GLY A 81 -3.30 0.40 9.88
CA GLY A 81 -2.09 0.98 9.32
C GLY A 81 -1.94 2.45 9.69
N GLU A 82 -0.71 2.94 9.69
CA GLU A 82 -0.35 4.34 9.86
C GLU A 82 0.47 4.79 8.65
N LEU A 83 -0.01 5.83 7.97
CA LEU A 83 0.71 6.44 6.85
C LEU A 83 1.82 7.34 7.41
N LEU A 84 3.07 6.97 7.13
CA LEU A 84 4.22 7.79 7.49
C LEU A 84 4.42 8.92 6.49
N LYS A 85 4.31 8.61 5.19
CA LYS A 85 4.40 9.58 4.10
C LYS A 85 3.76 9.06 2.82
N TYR A 86 3.18 9.97 2.07
CA TYR A 86 2.90 9.81 0.64
C TYR A 86 3.57 10.95 -0.13
N ALA A 87 4.10 10.65 -1.30
CA ALA A 87 4.68 11.61 -2.23
C ALA A 87 4.62 11.06 -3.66
N THR A 88 4.80 11.91 -4.65
CA THR A 88 4.97 11.50 -6.05
C THR A 88 6.31 11.95 -6.61
N SER A 89 6.72 11.38 -7.74
CA SER A 89 7.92 11.86 -8.46
C SER A 89 7.84 13.35 -8.80
N GLY A 90 6.63 13.88 -9.01
CA GLY A 90 6.40 15.31 -9.27
C GLY A 90 6.75 16.23 -8.11
N ASP A 91 6.72 15.74 -6.86
CA ASP A 91 7.12 16.52 -5.68
C ASP A 91 8.63 16.84 -5.67
N VAL A 92 9.42 16.04 -6.40
CA VAL A 92 10.87 16.22 -6.54
C VAL A 92 11.23 16.93 -7.83
N THR A 93 10.59 16.55 -8.94
CA THR A 93 10.95 17.06 -10.29
C THR A 93 10.24 18.36 -10.66
N GLY A 94 9.09 18.64 -10.05
CA GLY A 94 8.18 19.72 -10.47
C GLY A 94 7.33 19.40 -11.70
N ASP A 95 7.58 18.27 -12.39
CA ASP A 95 6.73 17.79 -13.48
C ASP A 95 5.56 16.98 -12.92
N THR A 96 4.36 17.53 -13.05
CA THR A 96 3.13 16.94 -12.53
C THR A 96 2.25 16.32 -13.62
N SER A 97 2.73 16.23 -14.86
CA SER A 97 1.96 15.74 -16.01
C SER A 97 1.80 14.22 -16.02
N ALA A 98 2.83 13.51 -15.56
CA ALA A 98 2.85 12.05 -15.44
C ALA A 98 3.80 11.65 -14.29
N VAL A 99 3.24 11.13 -13.20
CA VAL A 99 4.02 10.83 -11.98
C VAL A 99 3.93 9.37 -11.57
N VAL A 100 4.88 8.94 -10.73
CA VAL A 100 4.78 7.70 -9.96
C VAL A 100 4.49 8.04 -8.50
N GLY A 101 3.50 7.36 -7.90
CA GLY A 101 3.14 7.51 -6.49
C GLY A 101 3.93 6.60 -5.56
N TYR A 102 4.30 7.10 -4.38
CA TYR A 102 5.08 6.40 -3.36
C TYR A 102 4.43 6.55 -1.99
N SER A 103 4.32 5.47 -1.23
CA SER A 103 3.90 5.54 0.17
C SER A 103 4.77 4.71 1.11
N SER A 104 4.84 5.15 2.36
CA SER A 104 5.42 4.41 3.46
C SER A 104 4.36 4.24 4.54
N ILE A 105 4.07 2.99 4.89
CA ILE A 105 2.99 2.60 5.82
C ILE A 105 3.55 1.56 6.79
N VAL A 106 3.20 1.69 8.07
CA VAL A 106 3.47 0.69 9.12
C VAL A 106 2.14 0.17 9.67
N PHE A 107 2.11 -1.07 10.15
CA PHE A 107 0.93 -1.68 10.76
C PHE A 107 1.12 -1.85 12.26
N VAL A 108 0.10 -1.52 13.05
CA VAL A 108 0.10 -1.51 14.52
C VAL A 108 -1.19 -2.06 15.12
#